data_AF-A0A1N6L7D8-F1
#
_entry.id   AF-A0A1N6L7D8-F1
#
_cell.length_a   1.000
_cell.length_b   1.000
_cell.length_c   1.000
_cell.angle_alpha   90.00
_cell.angle_beta   90.00
_cell.angle_gamma   90.00
#
_symmetry.space_group_name_H-M   'P 1'
#
loop_
_entity.id
_entity.type
_entity.pdbx_description
1 polymer ?
#
loop_
_entity_poly.entity_id
_entity_poly.type
_entity_poly.pdbx_seq_one_letter_code
_entity_poly.pdbx_strand_id
1 'polypeptide(L)'
;MPCVVGNGARRQAVALTRDGSRRVGKQMGFTLLEMLVVLVIAGLLVSLASVAMTRNPRTDLNEEAQRLALLFESAGDEAQVRARPIAWQPFDGGFRFDMHTDDGWRPLRDDLLGPRRWEGGVTSVTIDYPGSDVHPSRVVFGTESIDAPVQVTLYSAGGSARIVGMGNGRYEVR
;
A
#
# COMPACT_ATOMS: atom_id res chain seq x y z
N MET A 1 58.56 63.13 60.67
CA MET A 1 58.30 62.41 61.94
C MET A 1 56.84 62.67 62.32
N PRO A 2 56.09 61.73 62.94
CA PRO A 2 56.47 60.42 63.50
C PRO A 2 55.81 59.24 62.74
N CYS A 3 56.49 58.10 62.59
CA CYS A 3 56.45 56.90 63.47
C CYS A 3 55.08 56.20 63.49
N VAL A 4 55.08 54.89 63.21
CA VAL A 4 54.86 53.88 64.24
C VAL A 4 55.19 52.50 63.67
N VAL A 5 55.98 51.78 64.48
CA VAL A 5 56.39 50.38 64.39
C VAL A 5 55.22 49.49 64.79
N GLY A 6 55.06 48.34 64.12
CA GLY A 6 54.13 47.29 64.52
C GLY A 6 54.68 45.91 64.17
N ASN A 7 55.52 45.36 65.05
CA ASN A 7 55.96 43.97 65.03
C ASN A 7 54.85 43.09 65.65
N GLY A 8 54.45 41.99 65.01
CA GLY A 8 53.29 41.21 65.41
C GLY A 8 53.35 39.76 64.94
N ALA A 9 54.10 38.98 65.70
CA ALA A 9 54.07 37.54 65.93
C ALA A 9 53.07 36.64 65.13
N ARG A 10 53.66 35.57 64.59
CA ARG A 10 53.22 34.15 64.66
C ARG A 10 51.75 33.82 64.34
N ARG A 11 51.58 32.95 63.33
CA ARG A 11 50.80 31.70 63.47
C ARG A 11 51.18 30.70 62.37
N GLN A 12 51.48 29.48 62.81
CA GLN A 12 51.65 28.28 61.99
C GLN A 12 50.29 27.68 61.64
N ALA A 13 50.32 26.80 60.63
CA ALA A 13 49.31 25.81 60.25
C ALA A 13 48.04 26.41 59.61
N VAL A 14 47.49 25.86 58.53
CA VAL A 14 47.09 24.46 58.37
C VAL A 14 47.15 24.10 56.88
N ALA A 15 47.71 22.92 56.59
CA ALA A 15 47.58 22.26 55.30
C ALA A 15 46.11 21.86 55.09
N LEU A 16 45.44 22.46 54.11
CA LEU A 16 44.18 21.93 53.58
C LEU A 16 44.54 21.08 52.37
N THR A 17 44.70 19.78 52.63
CA THR A 17 44.71 18.73 51.62
C THR A 17 43.49 18.89 50.71
N ARG A 18 43.74 19.13 49.42
CA ARG A 18 42.75 18.93 48.35
C ARG A 18 42.46 17.44 48.30
N ASP A 19 41.31 17.00 48.80
CA ASP A 19 40.74 15.71 48.43
C ASP A 19 39.49 15.92 47.58
N GLY A 20 39.74 16.24 46.31
CA GLY A 20 38.72 16.13 45.28
C GLY A 20 38.65 14.68 44.84
N SER A 21 37.85 13.88 45.55
CA SER A 21 37.48 12.53 45.12
C SER A 21 36.74 12.60 43.78
N ARG A 22 37.51 12.60 42.69
CA ARG A 22 36.97 12.37 41.35
C ARG A 22 36.54 10.92 41.32
N ARG A 23 35.23 10.67 41.41
CA ARG A 23 34.66 9.39 41.00
C ARG A 23 35.02 9.21 39.53
N VAL A 24 36.05 8.41 39.27
CA VAL A 24 36.35 7.90 37.93
C VAL A 24 35.16 7.03 37.57
N GLY A 25 34.26 7.57 36.75
CA GLY A 25 33.18 6.80 36.16
C GLY A 25 33.81 5.62 35.44
N LYS A 26 33.48 4.41 35.91
CA LYS A 26 33.96 3.16 35.33
C LYS A 26 33.48 3.14 33.89
N GLN A 27 34.37 3.42 32.94
CA GLN A 27 34.09 3.27 31.52
C GLN A 27 33.85 1.77 31.29
N MET A 28 32.57 1.39 31.20
CA MET A 28 32.19 0.04 30.81
C MET A 28 32.52 -0.09 29.32
N GLY A 29 33.61 -0.79 29.03
CA GLY A 29 34.04 -1.06 27.67
C GLY A 29 33.01 -1.92 26.96
N PHE A 30 32.63 -1.49 25.75
CA PHE A 30 31.80 -2.23 24.82
C PHE A 30 32.38 -3.62 24.59
N THR A 31 31.59 -4.66 24.86
CA THR A 31 32.00 -6.02 24.52
C THR A 31 31.74 -6.27 23.03
N LEU A 32 32.53 -7.14 22.38
CA LEU A 32 32.28 -7.55 20.99
C LEU A 32 30.86 -8.10 20.80
N LEU A 33 30.34 -8.77 21.84
CA LEU A 33 28.99 -9.32 21.86
C LEU A 33 27.93 -8.23 21.80
N GLU A 34 28.14 -7.08 22.45
CA GLU A 34 27.22 -5.95 22.40
C GLU A 34 27.09 -5.40 20.98
N MET A 35 28.21 -5.26 20.28
CA MET A 35 28.19 -4.84 18.87
C MET A 35 27.59 -5.88 17.94
N LEU A 36 27.81 -7.17 18.19
CA LEU A 36 27.16 -8.24 17.45
C LEU A 36 25.63 -8.18 17.63
N VAL A 37 25.14 -8.05 18.87
CA VAL A 37 23.71 -7.97 19.16
C VAL A 37 23.08 -6.74 18.51
N VAL A 38 23.72 -5.57 18.59
CA VAL A 38 23.23 -4.34 17.96
C VAL A 38 23.13 -4.49 16.44
N LEU A 39 24.14 -5.06 15.78
CA LEU A 39 24.11 -5.29 14.34
C LEU A 39 23.05 -6.32 13.93
N VAL A 40 22.85 -7.36 14.74
CA VAL A 40 21.78 -8.35 14.51
C VAL A 40 20.41 -7.69 14.63
N ILE A 41 20.16 -6.92 15.69
CA ILE A 41 18.87 -6.21 15.87
C ILE A 41 18.68 -5.19 14.76
N ALA A 42 19.70 -4.39 14.43
CA ALA A 42 19.65 -3.43 13.33
C ALA A 42 19.36 -4.14 11.98
N GLY A 43 20.01 -5.28 11.72
CA GLY A 43 19.77 -6.09 10.53
C GLY A 43 18.35 -6.67 10.48
N LEU A 44 17.82 -7.13 11.60
CA LEU A 44 16.43 -7.58 11.72
C LEU A 44 15.44 -6.43 11.49
N LEU A 45 15.70 -5.26 12.09
CA LEU A 45 14.87 -4.07 11.90
C LEU A 45 14.88 -3.61 10.43
N VAL A 46 16.05 -3.57 9.78
CA VAL A 46 16.18 -3.24 8.36
C VAL A 46 15.47 -4.28 7.50
N SER A 47 15.60 -5.56 7.81
CA SER A 47 14.95 -6.65 7.07
C SER A 47 13.42 -6.56 7.16
N LEU A 48 12.88 -6.37 8.38
CA LEU A 48 11.44 -6.19 8.61
C LEU A 48 10.91 -4.91 7.96
N ALA A 49 11.64 -3.80 8.09
CA ALA A 49 11.29 -2.53 7.44
C ALA A 49 11.29 -2.64 5.91
N SER A 50 12.21 -3.42 5.34
CA SER A 50 12.29 -3.65 3.90
C SER A 50 11.11 -4.46 3.37
N VAL A 51 10.67 -5.50 4.11
CA VAL A 51 9.47 -6.28 3.76
C VAL A 51 8.20 -5.43 3.83
N ALA A 52 8.10 -4.52 4.81
CA ALA A 52 6.98 -3.59 4.91
C ALA A 52 6.92 -2.58 3.74
N MET A 53 8.06 -2.28 3.11
CA MET A 53 8.16 -1.35 1.99
C MET A 53 7.87 -1.99 0.62
N THR A 54 7.85 -3.32 0.51
CA THR A 54 7.76 -4.02 -0.79
C THR A 54 6.39 -3.93 -1.47
N ARG A 55 5.28 -3.80 -0.74
CA ARG A 55 3.94 -3.65 -1.35
C ARG A 55 3.53 -2.19 -1.35
N ASN A 56 3.82 -1.47 -2.43
CA ASN A 56 3.23 -0.17 -2.63
C ASN A 56 1.74 -0.40 -2.99
N PRO A 57 0.78 -0.04 -2.11
CA PRO A 57 -0.64 -0.35 -2.33
C PRO A 57 -1.18 0.27 -3.63
N ARG A 58 -0.55 1.33 -4.13
CA ARG A 58 -0.88 1.92 -5.44
C ARG A 58 -0.40 1.07 -6.61
N THR A 59 0.77 0.44 -6.50
CA THR A 59 1.28 -0.47 -7.53
C THR A 59 0.40 -1.71 -7.59
N ASP A 60 0.12 -2.34 -6.44
CA ASP A 60 -0.73 -3.54 -6.39
C ASP A 60 -2.16 -3.25 -6.92
N LEU A 61 -2.72 -2.07 -6.63
CA LEU A 61 -4.02 -1.65 -7.16
C LEU A 61 -3.99 -1.44 -8.69
N ASN A 62 -2.93 -0.82 -9.21
CA ASN A 62 -2.77 -0.62 -10.66
C ASN A 62 -2.60 -1.95 -11.39
N GLU A 63 -1.84 -2.90 -10.82
CA GLU A 63 -1.71 -4.24 -11.38
C GLU A 63 -3.07 -4.96 -11.42
N GLU A 64 -3.89 -4.80 -10.37
CA GLU A 64 -5.23 -5.35 -10.36
C GLU A 64 -6.14 -4.72 -11.42
N ALA A 65 -6.07 -3.40 -11.58
CA ALA A 65 -6.79 -2.70 -12.64
C ALA A 65 -6.35 -3.17 -14.05
N GLN A 66 -5.06 -3.40 -14.26
CA GLN A 66 -4.52 -3.92 -15.52
C GLN A 66 -4.99 -5.35 -15.80
N ARG A 67 -4.96 -6.22 -14.80
CA ARG A 67 -5.51 -7.58 -14.93
C ARG A 67 -7.00 -7.55 -15.26
N LEU A 68 -7.75 -6.68 -14.60
CA LEU A 68 -9.19 -6.53 -14.84
C LEU A 68 -9.48 -6.00 -16.26
N ALA A 69 -8.69 -5.06 -16.76
CA ALA A 69 -8.79 -4.56 -18.13
C ALA A 69 -8.62 -5.70 -19.15
N LEU A 70 -7.61 -6.57 -18.98
CA LEU A 70 -7.42 -7.74 -19.84
C LEU A 70 -8.58 -8.75 -19.75
N LEU A 71 -9.17 -8.92 -18.57
CA LEU A 71 -10.36 -9.77 -18.41
C LEU A 71 -11.58 -9.18 -19.10
N PHE A 72 -11.72 -7.86 -19.13
CA PHE A 72 -12.80 -7.19 -19.87
C PHE A 72 -12.65 -7.37 -21.39
N GLU A 73 -11.43 -7.27 -21.91
CA GLU A 73 -11.14 -7.58 -23.33
C GLU A 73 -11.49 -9.04 -23.63
N SER A 74 -11.02 -9.96 -22.78
CA SER A 74 -11.32 -11.40 -22.92
C SER A 74 -12.83 -11.70 -22.84
N ALA A 75 -13.56 -11.02 -21.96
CA ALA A 75 -15.01 -11.18 -21.86
C ALA A 75 -15.76 -10.63 -23.08
N GLY A 76 -15.26 -9.55 -23.69
CA GLY A 76 -15.76 -9.04 -24.97
C GLY A 76 -15.57 -10.02 -26.11
N ASP A 77 -14.35 -10.55 -26.27
CA ASP A 77 -14.02 -11.55 -27.27
C ASP A 77 -14.89 -12.82 -27.08
N GLU A 78 -15.02 -13.30 -25.85
CA GLU A 78 -15.81 -14.49 -25.54
C GLU A 78 -17.31 -14.27 -25.80
N ALA A 79 -17.84 -13.07 -25.48
CA ALA A 79 -19.22 -12.72 -25.77
C ALA A 79 -19.52 -12.74 -27.28
N GLN A 80 -18.55 -12.29 -28.10
CA GLN A 80 -18.65 -12.35 -29.55
C GLN A 80 -18.56 -13.78 -30.07
N VAL A 81 -17.60 -14.58 -29.59
CA VAL A 81 -17.41 -15.99 -29.98
C VAL A 81 -18.64 -16.83 -29.63
N ARG A 82 -19.21 -16.64 -28.44
CA ARG A 82 -20.40 -17.37 -27.99
C ARG A 82 -21.72 -16.79 -28.51
N ALA A 83 -21.68 -15.63 -29.17
CA ALA A 83 -22.84 -14.85 -29.58
C ALA A 83 -23.86 -14.64 -28.45
N ARG A 84 -23.36 -14.44 -27.22
CA ARG A 84 -24.16 -14.28 -26.00
C ARG A 84 -23.56 -13.17 -25.13
N PRO A 85 -24.36 -12.21 -24.62
CA PRO A 85 -23.86 -11.19 -23.71
C PRO A 85 -23.23 -11.80 -22.44
N ILE A 86 -22.12 -11.22 -22.02
CA ILE A 86 -21.44 -11.52 -20.75
C ILE A 86 -21.49 -10.26 -19.90
N ALA A 87 -21.74 -10.38 -18.60
CA ALA A 87 -21.74 -9.27 -17.67
C ALA A 87 -20.71 -9.50 -16.58
N TRP A 88 -19.90 -8.49 -16.31
CA TRP A 88 -19.08 -8.44 -15.11
C TRP A 88 -19.84 -7.75 -13.99
N GLN A 89 -19.78 -8.34 -12.79
CA GLN A 89 -20.42 -7.82 -11.60
C GLN A 89 -19.46 -7.84 -10.41
N PRO A 90 -19.13 -6.68 -9.81
CA PRO A 90 -18.41 -6.62 -8.55
C PRO A 90 -19.33 -7.01 -7.39
N PHE A 91 -18.74 -7.58 -6.34
CA PHE A 91 -19.39 -7.87 -5.07
C PHE A 91 -18.40 -7.70 -3.92
N ASP A 92 -18.86 -7.85 -2.68
CA ASP A 92 -18.01 -7.69 -1.50
C ASP A 92 -16.86 -8.71 -1.49
N GLY A 93 -15.63 -8.20 -1.67
CA GLY A 93 -14.41 -9.00 -1.67
C GLY A 93 -14.06 -9.67 -3.00
N GLY A 94 -14.80 -9.44 -4.09
CA GLY A 94 -14.42 -9.95 -5.41
C GLY A 94 -15.31 -9.52 -6.56
N PHE A 95 -15.22 -10.27 -7.65
CA PHE A 95 -16.04 -10.09 -8.83
C PHE A 95 -16.30 -11.41 -9.54
N ARG A 96 -17.31 -11.42 -10.41
CA ARG A 96 -17.63 -12.56 -11.26
C ARG A 96 -18.10 -12.11 -12.63
N PHE A 97 -18.05 -13.03 -13.57
CA PHE A 97 -18.72 -12.89 -14.85
C PHE A 97 -19.95 -13.79 -14.90
N ASP A 98 -21.04 -13.27 -15.41
CA ASP A 98 -22.30 -13.96 -15.65
C ASP A 98 -22.59 -13.93 -17.16
N MET A 99 -23.06 -15.03 -17.75
CA MET A 99 -23.51 -15.09 -19.13
C MET A 99 -25.04 -14.99 -19.21
N HIS A 100 -25.54 -14.29 -20.22
CA HIS A 100 -26.96 -14.28 -20.54
C HIS A 100 -27.39 -15.61 -21.21
N THR A 101 -28.33 -16.29 -20.57
CA THR A 101 -28.97 -17.52 -21.08
C THR A 101 -30.47 -17.30 -21.24
N ASP A 102 -31.16 -18.26 -21.85
CA ASP A 102 -32.62 -18.20 -22.05
C ASP A 102 -33.39 -18.12 -20.72
N ASP A 103 -32.80 -18.66 -19.64
CA ASP A 103 -33.32 -18.61 -18.28
C ASP A 103 -32.79 -17.42 -17.45
N GLY A 104 -32.08 -16.47 -18.09
CA GLY A 104 -31.48 -15.30 -17.46
C GLY A 104 -29.96 -15.41 -17.24
N TRP A 105 -29.42 -14.57 -16.35
CA TRP A 105 -27.98 -14.50 -16.06
C TRP A 105 -27.49 -15.71 -15.25
N ARG A 106 -26.45 -16.38 -15.74
CA ARG A 106 -25.83 -17.53 -15.07
C ARG A 106 -24.32 -17.33 -14.90
N PRO A 107 -23.74 -17.67 -13.74
CA PRO A 107 -22.32 -17.48 -13.51
C PRO A 107 -21.46 -18.35 -14.42
N LEU A 108 -20.44 -17.73 -15.01
CA LEU A 108 -19.35 -18.41 -15.67
C LEU A 108 -18.45 -19.07 -14.62
N ARG A 109 -18.04 -20.31 -14.89
CA ARG A 109 -17.20 -21.13 -13.99
C ARG A 109 -16.01 -21.75 -14.74
N ASP A 110 -15.64 -21.20 -15.88
CA ASP A 110 -14.42 -21.58 -16.58
C ASP A 110 -13.19 -20.94 -15.93
N ASP A 111 -12.00 -21.39 -16.31
CA ASP A 111 -10.74 -20.93 -15.69
C ASP A 111 -10.45 -19.44 -15.99
N LEU A 112 -10.95 -18.93 -17.14
CA LEU A 112 -10.69 -17.57 -17.59
C LEU A 112 -11.62 -16.55 -16.91
N LEU A 113 -12.93 -16.77 -16.98
CA LEU A 113 -13.98 -15.84 -16.54
C LEU A 113 -14.73 -16.33 -15.29
N GLY A 114 -14.12 -17.26 -14.55
CA GLY A 114 -14.62 -17.70 -13.25
C GLY A 114 -14.61 -16.59 -12.18
N PRO A 115 -15.33 -16.79 -11.05
CA PRO A 115 -15.35 -15.85 -9.94
C PRO A 115 -13.97 -15.70 -9.29
N ARG A 116 -13.56 -14.47 -8.99
CA ARG A 116 -12.26 -14.13 -8.40
C ARG A 116 -12.43 -13.20 -7.21
N ARG A 117 -11.51 -13.30 -6.25
CA ARG A 117 -11.40 -12.34 -5.14
C ARG A 117 -10.57 -11.15 -5.57
N TRP A 118 -10.82 -10.00 -4.96
CA TRP A 118 -10.01 -8.81 -5.18
C TRP A 118 -8.58 -9.01 -4.71
N GLU A 119 -7.63 -8.61 -5.54
CA GLU A 119 -6.26 -8.35 -5.12
C GLU A 119 -6.04 -6.83 -4.96
N GLY A 120 -4.83 -6.38 -4.61
CA GLY A 120 -4.51 -4.95 -4.52
C GLY A 120 -5.25 -4.16 -3.44
N GLY A 121 -5.94 -4.84 -2.52
CA GLY A 121 -6.66 -4.21 -1.42
C GLY A 121 -7.89 -3.41 -1.85
N VAL A 122 -8.53 -3.79 -2.97
CA VAL A 122 -9.77 -3.14 -3.43
C VAL A 122 -10.86 -3.26 -2.37
N THR A 123 -11.41 -2.11 -1.96
CA THR A 123 -12.48 -1.99 -0.97
C THR A 123 -13.84 -1.74 -1.60
N SER A 124 -13.87 -1.02 -2.73
CA SER A 124 -15.11 -0.66 -3.42
C SER A 124 -14.85 -0.40 -4.89
N VAL A 125 -15.91 -0.51 -5.70
CA VAL A 125 -15.86 -0.31 -7.14
C VAL A 125 -17.06 0.54 -7.58
N THR A 126 -16.81 1.50 -8.46
CA THR A 126 -17.86 2.31 -9.09
C THR A 126 -17.82 2.11 -10.60
N ILE A 127 -19.00 2.08 -11.21
CA ILE A 127 -19.19 1.94 -12.64
C ILE A 127 -19.97 3.16 -13.11
N ASP A 128 -19.38 3.90 -14.05
CA ASP A 128 -19.91 5.15 -14.57
C ASP A 128 -19.97 5.10 -16.09
N TYR A 129 -21.05 5.63 -16.67
CA TYR A 129 -21.16 5.85 -18.12
C TYR A 129 -21.13 7.36 -18.36
N PRO A 130 -20.07 7.92 -18.98
CA PRO A 130 -19.96 9.35 -19.25
C PRO A 130 -21.19 9.87 -20.00
N GLY A 131 -21.81 10.92 -19.45
CA GLY A 131 -23.06 11.48 -20.00
C GLY A 131 -24.34 10.82 -19.50
N SER A 132 -24.25 9.89 -18.55
CA SER A 132 -25.38 9.26 -17.86
C SER A 132 -25.27 9.47 -16.35
N ASP A 133 -26.40 9.72 -15.68
CA ASP A 133 -26.48 9.76 -14.21
C ASP A 133 -26.69 8.35 -13.61
N VAL A 134 -26.74 7.32 -14.46
CA VAL A 134 -26.95 5.93 -14.05
C VAL A 134 -25.63 5.30 -13.62
N HIS A 135 -25.64 4.70 -12.43
CA HIS A 135 -24.53 3.91 -11.88
C HIS A 135 -24.97 2.45 -11.87
N PRO A 136 -24.76 1.69 -12.95
CA PRO A 136 -25.19 0.31 -13.00
C PRO A 136 -24.34 -0.55 -12.07
N SER A 137 -24.91 -1.65 -11.61
CA SER A 137 -24.21 -2.61 -10.76
C SER A 137 -23.38 -3.62 -11.55
N ARG A 138 -23.40 -3.57 -12.89
CA ARG A 138 -22.71 -4.48 -13.80
C ARG A 138 -22.27 -3.80 -15.07
N VAL A 139 -21.20 -4.30 -15.67
CA VAL A 139 -20.76 -3.94 -17.02
C VAL A 139 -21.15 -5.08 -17.96
N VAL A 140 -21.82 -4.78 -19.06
CA VAL A 140 -22.24 -5.78 -20.05
C VAL A 140 -21.35 -5.68 -21.29
N PHE A 141 -20.84 -6.82 -21.74
CA PHE A 141 -20.05 -7.04 -22.95
C PHE A 141 -20.91 -7.82 -23.97
N GLY A 142 -21.00 -7.34 -25.21
CA GLY A 142 -21.74 -8.01 -26.27
C GLY A 142 -22.19 -7.07 -27.39
N THR A 143 -23.10 -7.54 -28.23
CA THR A 143 -23.53 -6.84 -29.47
C THR A 143 -24.36 -5.58 -29.22
N GLU A 144 -24.87 -5.39 -28.00
CA GLU A 144 -25.65 -4.23 -27.58
C GLU A 144 -24.87 -3.25 -26.70
N SER A 145 -23.59 -3.53 -26.41
CA SER A 145 -22.74 -2.63 -25.62
C SER A 145 -22.58 -1.33 -26.41
N ILE A 146 -23.45 -0.38 -26.06
CA ILE A 146 -23.48 0.97 -26.61
C ILE A 146 -22.04 1.49 -26.62
N ASP A 147 -21.67 2.14 -27.72
CA ASP A 147 -20.41 2.84 -28.02
C ASP A 147 -19.99 3.90 -26.95
N ALA A 148 -20.65 3.90 -25.79
CA ALA A 148 -20.41 4.75 -24.66
C ALA A 148 -19.20 4.23 -23.86
N PRO A 149 -18.18 5.06 -23.63
CA PRO A 149 -16.96 4.67 -22.93
C PRO A 149 -17.23 4.40 -21.45
N VAL A 150 -17.43 3.14 -21.05
CA VAL A 150 -17.62 2.79 -19.63
C VAL A 150 -16.36 3.14 -18.82
N GLN A 151 -16.55 3.68 -17.61
CA GLN A 151 -15.49 3.91 -16.64
C GLN A 151 -15.72 3.05 -15.41
N VAL A 152 -14.74 2.24 -15.04
CA VAL A 152 -14.76 1.44 -13.82
C VAL A 152 -13.65 1.95 -12.91
N THR A 153 -13.99 2.46 -11.74
CA THR A 153 -13.01 2.97 -10.77
C THR A 153 -12.90 2.00 -9.60
N LEU A 154 -11.70 1.46 -9.38
CA LEU A 154 -11.36 0.66 -8.21
C LEU A 154 -10.82 1.57 -7.11
N TYR A 155 -11.29 1.38 -5.88
CA TYR A 155 -10.83 2.12 -4.71
C TYR A 155 -10.15 1.18 -3.72
N SER A 156 -9.07 1.66 -3.09
CA SER A 156 -8.39 0.99 -1.99
C SER A 156 -7.98 2.01 -0.92
N ALA A 157 -7.43 1.53 0.20
CA ALA A 157 -6.83 2.40 1.21
C ALA A 157 -5.67 3.26 0.67
N GLY A 158 -5.01 2.83 -0.42
CA GLY A 158 -3.85 3.51 -1.00
C GLY A 158 -4.17 4.53 -2.10
N GLY A 159 -5.41 4.55 -2.61
CA GLY A 159 -5.84 5.43 -3.68
C GLY A 159 -6.94 4.83 -4.54
N SER A 160 -6.99 5.23 -5.81
CA SER A 160 -7.93 4.71 -6.80
C SER A 160 -7.23 4.46 -8.13
N ALA A 161 -7.69 3.48 -8.90
CA ALA A 161 -7.27 3.22 -10.27
C ALA A 161 -8.50 3.20 -11.18
N ARG A 162 -8.42 3.81 -12.36
CA ARG A 162 -9.55 3.92 -13.28
C ARG A 162 -9.31 3.12 -14.54
N ILE A 163 -10.28 2.29 -14.92
CA ILE A 163 -10.32 1.55 -16.18
C ILE A 163 -11.31 2.25 -17.10
N VAL A 164 -10.89 2.58 -18.31
CA VAL A 164 -11.71 3.29 -19.30
C VAL A 164 -11.86 2.44 -20.56
N GLY A 165 -13.09 2.17 -20.98
CA GLY A 165 -13.40 1.55 -22.26
C GLY A 165 -13.19 2.55 -23.40
N MET A 166 -12.43 2.14 -24.43
CA MET A 166 -12.03 3.01 -25.54
C MET A 166 -12.97 2.94 -26.76
N GLY A 167 -14.11 2.24 -26.66
CA GLY A 167 -15.11 2.06 -27.73
C GLY A 167 -14.73 1.03 -28.81
N ASN A 168 -13.46 0.62 -28.90
CA ASN A 168 -12.98 -0.39 -29.84
C ASN A 168 -12.75 -1.78 -29.20
N GLY A 169 -13.45 -2.05 -28.09
CA GLY A 169 -13.25 -3.26 -27.28
C GLY A 169 -12.02 -3.25 -26.38
N ARG A 170 -11.17 -2.21 -26.43
CA ARG A 170 -9.98 -2.07 -25.58
C ARG A 170 -10.27 -1.34 -24.28
N TYR A 171 -9.54 -1.71 -23.24
CA TYR A 171 -9.61 -1.07 -21.93
C TYR A 171 -8.24 -0.52 -21.51
N GLU A 172 -8.20 0.71 -21.03
CA GLU A 172 -6.97 1.38 -20.58
C GLU A 172 -7.05 1.77 -19.10
N VAL A 173 -5.96 1.59 -18.35
CA VAL A 173 -5.85 2.02 -16.95
C VAL A 173 -5.25 3.43 -16.88
N ARG A 174 -5.88 4.32 -16.11
CA ARG A 174 -5.47 5.70 -15.88
C ARG A 174 -5.37 6.05 -14.40
#